data_AF-A0A7C9F8Y5-F1
#
_entry.id   AF-A0A7C9F8Y5-F1
#
_cell.length_a   1.000
_cell.length_b   1.000
_cell.length_c   1.000
_cell.angle_alpha   90.00
_cell.angle_beta   90.00
_cell.angle_gamma   90.00
#
_symmetry.space_group_name_H-M   'P 1'
#
loop_
_entity.id
_entity.type
_entity.pdbx_description
1 polymer ?
#
loop_
_entity_poly.entity_id
_entity_poly.type
_entity_poly.pdbx_seq_one_letter_code
_entity_poly.pdbx_strand_id
1 'polypeptide(L)'
;MPYFSSLQNFIDSVTARLTKPKRGVGGSEGVVPADLIDALTDVGKYADDMKVANTALTASFVSRSLNLNAVVYIRADVGDDTRTGETSASSGSTGAVKTLARAIQLHSGKTQKLSIRITSGNLAVDSDLQIIVPELTIMIYAGASLNFFKKSAVKDDANVTVGEGTYCLKCFTDNLLVRVDGNLIVQNHAGSSGTGNPFYYTNAQGAIAICMDQEAVFGISYQTIQLTHYGAVTVGNNATLFTYGTNGTNGYGSELARYKRVYLGGGSLTLGSNATESALKTDKLRETLVFEGSGVSKSVNIRRSYAFAFEIVYNDGCTISVQPAANCSANANNTLTFTGTAGKTLTVRLTSSITL
;
A
#
# COMPACT_ATOMS: atom_id res chain seq x y z
N MET A 1 3.31 22.40 27.79
CA MET A 1 2.59 21.11 27.87
C MET A 1 1.15 21.43 28.21
N PRO A 2 0.16 20.71 27.64
CA PRO A 2 -1.24 20.96 27.95
C PRO A 2 -1.49 20.75 29.45
N TYR A 3 -2.32 21.61 30.03
CA TYR A 3 -2.65 21.56 31.46
C TYR A 3 -3.48 20.31 31.79
N PHE A 4 -4.30 19.83 30.86
CA PHE A 4 -4.94 18.52 30.93
C PHE A 4 -4.42 17.55 29.89
N SER A 5 -4.19 16.30 30.29
CA SER A 5 -3.72 15.24 29.38
C SER A 5 -4.84 14.61 28.53
N SER A 6 -6.11 14.81 28.88
CA SER A 6 -7.27 14.32 28.11
C SER A 6 -8.56 15.06 28.49
N LEU A 7 -9.60 14.94 27.66
CA LEU A 7 -10.96 15.41 27.99
C LEU A 7 -11.49 14.74 29.27
N GLN A 8 -11.22 13.45 29.44
CA GLN A 8 -11.67 12.72 30.64
C GLN A 8 -11.00 13.26 31.90
N ASN A 9 -9.69 13.55 31.85
CA ASN A 9 -8.97 14.15 32.98
C ASN A 9 -9.51 15.54 33.35
N PHE A 10 -9.93 16.32 32.34
CA PHE A 10 -10.62 17.60 32.58
C PHE A 10 -12.00 17.39 33.24
N ILE A 11 -12.81 16.48 32.69
CA ILE A 11 -14.14 16.14 33.24
C ILE A 11 -14.01 15.67 34.69
N ASP A 12 -13.06 14.78 34.96
CA ASP A 12 -12.81 14.24 36.30
C ASP A 12 -12.37 15.35 37.27
N SER A 13 -11.52 16.28 36.83
CA SER A 13 -11.08 17.43 37.64
C SER A 13 -12.26 18.33 38.02
N VAL A 14 -13.08 18.73 37.04
CA VAL A 14 -14.25 19.58 37.29
C VAL A 14 -15.29 18.86 38.15
N THR A 15 -15.55 17.58 37.86
CA THR A 15 -16.49 16.76 38.62
C THR A 15 -16.05 16.64 40.07
N ALA A 16 -14.79 16.29 40.33
CA ALA A 16 -14.25 16.17 41.69
C ALA A 16 -14.38 17.46 42.52
N ARG A 17 -14.27 18.63 41.88
CA ARG A 17 -14.46 19.93 42.55
C ARG A 17 -15.94 20.22 42.84
N LEU A 18 -16.84 19.84 41.94
CA LEU A 18 -18.27 20.18 42.01
C LEU A 18 -19.15 19.10 42.67
N THR A 19 -18.63 17.90 42.92
CA THR A 19 -19.38 16.80 43.55
C THR A 19 -18.76 16.38 44.89
N LYS A 20 -18.61 17.33 45.82
CA LYS A 20 -18.16 17.05 47.19
C LYS A 20 -19.33 16.63 48.10
N PRO A 21 -19.21 15.55 48.88
CA PRO A 21 -20.28 15.10 49.78
C PRO A 21 -20.48 16.08 50.93
N LYS A 22 -21.74 16.41 51.23
CA LYS A 22 -22.10 17.23 52.40
C LYS A 22 -21.88 16.44 53.70
N ARG A 23 -21.01 16.89 54.60
CA ARG A 23 -20.91 16.33 55.96
C ARG A 23 -21.75 17.14 56.97
N GLY A 24 -22.29 16.42 57.97
CA GLY A 24 -23.38 16.85 58.86
C GLY A 24 -23.08 17.96 59.88
N VAL A 25 -24.05 18.20 60.76
CA VAL A 25 -24.24 19.37 61.63
C VAL A 25 -23.01 19.68 62.50
N GLY A 26 -22.27 20.75 62.16
CA GLY A 26 -21.23 21.34 63.01
C GLY A 26 -19.96 21.85 62.30
N GLY A 27 -19.69 21.45 61.06
CA GLY A 27 -18.49 21.89 60.35
C GLY A 27 -18.68 21.84 58.83
N SER A 28 -18.33 22.93 58.15
CA SER A 28 -18.52 23.13 56.72
C SER A 28 -17.72 22.15 55.86
N GLU A 29 -18.38 21.23 55.15
CA GLU A 29 -17.81 20.54 53.98
C GLU A 29 -18.91 20.22 52.96
N GLY A 30 -19.11 21.14 52.02
CA GLY A 30 -19.78 20.94 50.73
C GLY A 30 -18.97 21.69 49.67
N VAL A 31 -19.46 21.80 48.44
CA VAL A 31 -18.81 22.66 47.44
C VAL A 31 -18.69 24.08 48.00
N VAL A 32 -17.46 24.58 48.16
CA VAL A 32 -17.20 25.94 48.64
C VAL A 32 -16.94 26.89 47.46
N PRO A 33 -17.04 28.22 47.65
CA PRO A 33 -16.73 29.19 46.59
C PRO A 33 -15.36 28.99 45.93
N ALA A 34 -14.35 28.54 46.69
CA ALA A 34 -13.03 28.22 46.14
C ALA A 34 -13.07 27.05 45.13
N ASP A 35 -13.93 26.05 45.34
CA ASP A 35 -14.07 24.92 44.41
C ASP A 35 -14.71 25.34 43.08
N LEU A 36 -15.66 26.27 43.15
CA LEU A 36 -16.26 26.89 41.97
C LEU A 36 -15.22 27.71 41.19
N ILE A 37 -14.40 28.50 41.89
CA ILE A 37 -13.33 29.30 41.28
C ILE A 37 -12.30 28.40 40.59
N ASP A 38 -11.89 27.32 41.26
CA ASP A 38 -10.93 26.40 40.68
C ASP A 38 -11.50 25.60 39.50
N ALA A 39 -12.77 25.19 39.56
CA ALA A 39 -13.43 24.52 38.43
C ALA A 39 -13.54 25.46 37.21
N LEU A 40 -13.87 26.73 37.43
CA LEU A 40 -13.87 27.74 36.38
C LEU A 40 -12.46 28.01 35.83
N THR A 41 -11.45 27.97 36.69
CA THR A 41 -10.04 28.08 36.29
C THR A 41 -9.62 26.90 35.40
N ASP A 42 -10.02 25.68 35.77
CA ASP A 42 -9.79 24.47 34.99
C ASP A 42 -10.50 24.53 33.63
N VAL A 43 -11.75 25.03 33.57
CA VAL A 43 -12.46 25.29 32.30
C VAL A 43 -11.70 26.29 31.43
N GLY A 44 -11.24 27.41 32.01
CA GLY A 44 -10.47 28.44 31.28
C GLY A 44 -9.17 27.88 30.70
N LYS A 45 -8.43 27.11 31.49
CA LYS A 45 -7.18 26.46 31.06
C LYS A 45 -7.42 25.43 29.96
N TYR A 46 -8.47 24.61 30.07
CA TYR A 46 -8.81 23.65 29.01
C TYR A 46 -9.23 24.36 27.72
N ALA A 47 -9.99 25.45 27.83
CA ALA A 47 -10.37 26.26 26.67
C ALA A 47 -9.15 26.89 25.97
N ASP A 48 -8.16 27.37 26.73
CA ASP A 48 -6.92 27.90 26.15
C ASP A 48 -6.04 26.81 25.54
N ASP A 49 -5.95 25.63 26.17
CA ASP A 49 -5.31 24.45 25.56
C ASP A 49 -5.95 24.09 24.20
N MET A 50 -7.28 24.14 24.11
CA MET A 50 -8.01 23.90 22.86
C MET A 50 -7.77 24.99 21.80
N LYS A 51 -7.69 26.27 22.20
CA LYS A 51 -7.35 27.36 21.26
C LYS A 51 -5.95 27.17 20.68
N VAL A 52 -4.96 26.89 21.52
CA VAL A 52 -3.58 26.66 21.07
C VAL A 52 -3.51 25.46 20.12
N ALA A 53 -4.20 24.36 20.45
CA ALA A 53 -4.30 23.20 19.56
C ALA A 53 -4.94 23.56 18.20
N ASN A 54 -6.00 24.36 18.21
CA ASN A 54 -6.67 24.82 17.00
C ASN A 54 -5.80 25.75 16.15
N THR A 55 -5.09 26.71 16.76
CA THR A 55 -4.14 27.59 16.04
C THR A 55 -3.02 26.78 15.40
N ALA A 56 -2.49 25.77 16.08
CA ALA A 56 -1.50 24.85 15.51
C ALA A 56 -2.07 24.06 14.33
N LEU A 57 -3.31 23.56 14.45
CA LEU A 57 -4.02 22.89 13.36
C LEU A 57 -4.20 23.82 12.15
N THR A 58 -4.65 25.06 12.36
CA THR A 58 -4.83 26.06 11.30
C THR A 58 -3.50 26.39 10.60
N ALA A 59 -2.43 26.66 11.35
CA ALA A 59 -1.11 26.94 10.79
C ALA A 59 -0.58 25.74 9.97
N SER A 60 -0.79 24.53 10.47
CA SER A 60 -0.49 23.29 9.76
C SER A 60 -1.27 23.14 8.44
N PHE A 61 -2.57 23.46 8.43
CA PHE A 61 -3.37 23.43 7.20
C PHE A 61 -2.87 24.43 6.16
N VAL A 62 -2.55 25.66 6.58
CA VAL A 62 -2.03 26.71 5.68
C VAL A 62 -0.66 26.33 5.12
N SER A 63 0.26 25.83 5.95
CA SER A 63 1.57 25.36 5.49
C SER A 63 1.43 24.27 4.43
N ARG A 64 0.49 23.32 4.61
CA ARG A 64 0.26 22.23 3.66
C ARG A 64 -0.32 22.68 2.33
N SER A 65 -1.18 23.71 2.30
CA SER A 65 -1.67 24.28 1.04
C SER A 65 -0.58 24.98 0.21
N LEU A 66 0.57 25.28 0.81
CA LEU A 66 1.68 26.00 0.17
C LEU A 66 2.93 25.14 -0.02
N ASN A 67 2.97 23.92 0.52
CA ASN A 67 4.19 23.11 0.55
C ASN A 67 4.17 22.01 -0.53
N LEU A 68 5.09 22.14 -1.48
CA LEU A 68 5.32 21.17 -2.55
C LEU A 68 5.79 19.81 -2.01
N ASN A 69 6.37 19.77 -0.80
CA ASN A 69 6.89 18.55 -0.18
C ASN A 69 6.29 18.32 1.21
N ALA A 70 5.61 17.21 1.42
CA ALA A 70 5.04 16.83 2.70
C ALA A 70 5.66 15.53 3.25
N VAL A 71 5.72 15.45 4.58
CA VAL A 71 6.04 14.21 5.32
C VAL A 71 4.91 13.96 6.30
N VAL A 72 4.44 12.71 6.37
CA VAL A 72 3.44 12.28 7.35
C VAL A 72 3.94 11.04 8.07
N TYR A 73 3.87 11.06 9.39
CA TYR A 73 4.28 9.96 10.26
C TYR A 73 3.06 9.15 10.70
N ILE A 74 3.16 7.83 10.55
CA ILE A 74 2.17 6.86 10.99
C ILE A 74 2.78 5.98 12.09
N ARG A 75 2.02 5.78 13.16
CA ARG A 75 2.28 4.80 14.22
C ARG A 75 1.02 3.99 14.45
N ALA A 76 0.96 2.77 13.93
CA ALA A 76 -0.28 1.98 13.93
C ALA A 76 -0.67 1.48 15.33
N ASP A 77 0.29 1.38 16.23
CA ASP A 77 0.15 0.98 17.63
C ASP A 77 -0.37 2.09 18.55
N VAL A 78 0.16 3.31 18.42
CA VAL A 78 -0.08 4.42 19.38
C VAL A 78 -0.41 5.77 18.72
N GLY A 79 -0.55 5.81 17.40
CA GLY A 79 -0.99 6.99 16.65
C GLY A 79 -2.45 7.33 16.92
N ASP A 80 -2.87 8.53 16.49
CA ASP A 80 -4.23 9.04 16.65
C ASP A 80 -4.61 9.89 15.43
N ASP A 81 -5.72 9.56 14.79
CA ASP A 81 -6.15 10.21 13.55
C ASP A 81 -6.74 11.61 13.76
N THR A 82 -6.91 12.06 15.00
CA THR A 82 -7.20 13.48 15.29
C THR A 82 -5.99 14.39 15.04
N ARG A 83 -4.78 13.82 14.92
CA ARG A 83 -3.51 14.56 14.76
C ARG A 83 -3.20 14.92 13.31
N THR A 84 -2.16 15.75 13.12
CA THR A 84 -1.69 16.19 11.80
C THR A 84 -0.55 15.35 11.22
N GLY A 85 0.14 14.52 12.01
CA GLY A 85 1.15 13.60 11.51
C GLY A 85 2.50 14.24 11.14
N GLU A 86 2.81 15.44 11.62
CA GLU A 86 4.05 16.17 11.28
C GLU A 86 5.29 15.62 12.00
N THR A 87 5.10 14.91 13.11
CA THR A 87 6.17 14.33 13.92
C THR A 87 5.88 12.86 14.24
N SER A 88 6.91 12.09 14.58
CA SER A 88 6.75 10.68 15.03
C SER A 88 6.30 10.55 16.49
N ALA A 89 6.00 11.66 17.17
CA ALA A 89 5.57 11.65 18.56
C ALA A 89 4.22 10.94 18.73
N SER A 90 4.05 10.21 19.84
CA SER A 90 2.78 9.54 20.20
C SER A 90 1.80 10.46 20.93
N SER A 91 2.08 11.77 20.99
CA SER A 91 1.30 12.76 21.74
C SER A 91 1.39 14.14 21.07
N GLY A 92 0.43 15.01 21.39
CA GLY A 92 0.34 16.36 20.84
C GLY A 92 -0.41 16.42 19.50
N SER A 93 -0.94 17.59 19.15
CA SER A 93 -1.74 17.79 17.94
C SER A 93 -0.96 17.53 16.64
N THR A 94 0.37 17.69 16.68
CA THR A 94 1.28 17.44 15.55
C THR A 94 1.91 16.05 15.54
N GLY A 95 1.53 15.18 16.49
CA GLY A 95 2.03 13.79 16.58
C GLY A 95 1.57 12.90 15.44
N ALA A 96 2.05 11.66 15.43
CA ALA A 96 1.80 10.67 14.39
C ALA A 96 0.32 10.28 14.30
N VAL A 97 -0.18 10.13 13.06
CA VAL A 97 -1.51 9.59 12.79
C VAL A 97 -1.51 8.07 12.94
N LYS A 98 -2.70 7.46 13.02
CA LYS A 98 -2.85 6.02 13.22
C LYS A 98 -3.02 5.26 11.90
N THR A 99 -3.75 5.82 10.96
CA THR A 99 -4.17 5.11 9.74
C THR A 99 -3.63 5.72 8.46
N LEU A 100 -3.58 4.89 7.41
CA LEU A 100 -3.25 5.34 6.06
C LEU A 100 -4.38 6.22 5.48
N ALA A 101 -5.64 5.93 5.82
CA ALA A 101 -6.80 6.72 5.42
C ALA A 101 -6.67 8.19 5.90
N ARG A 102 -6.21 8.39 7.13
CA ARG A 102 -5.95 9.75 7.64
C ARG A 102 -4.82 10.43 6.89
N ALA A 103 -3.69 9.75 6.66
CA ALA A 103 -2.59 10.30 5.87
C ALA A 103 -3.04 10.74 4.46
N ILE A 104 -3.87 9.93 3.81
CA ILE A 104 -4.50 10.24 2.52
C ILE A 104 -5.37 11.49 2.61
N GLN A 105 -6.28 11.55 3.59
CA GLN A 105 -7.17 12.70 3.77
C GLN A 105 -6.40 14.02 3.93
N LEU A 106 -5.25 13.96 4.62
CA LEU A 106 -4.44 15.14 4.89
C LEU A 106 -3.67 15.64 3.66
N HIS A 107 -3.25 14.76 2.74
CA HIS A 107 -2.26 15.11 1.70
C HIS A 107 -2.65 14.82 0.25
N SER A 108 -3.55 13.87 0.00
CA SER A 108 -3.95 13.50 -1.36
C SER A 108 -4.55 14.71 -2.11
N GLY A 109 -4.04 15.00 -3.31
CA GLY A 109 -4.43 16.14 -4.14
C GLY A 109 -3.99 17.51 -3.62
N LYS A 110 -3.14 17.55 -2.58
CA LYS A 110 -2.76 18.80 -1.88
C LYS A 110 -1.24 19.06 -1.87
N THR A 111 -0.44 18.11 -2.36
CA THR A 111 1.01 18.22 -2.36
C THR A 111 1.59 17.57 -3.62
N GLN A 112 2.75 18.06 -4.08
CA GLN A 112 3.43 17.50 -5.24
C GLN A 112 4.22 16.24 -4.87
N LYS A 113 4.82 16.23 -3.68
CA LYS A 113 5.63 15.12 -3.16
C LYS A 113 5.22 14.78 -1.74
N LEU A 114 4.96 13.50 -1.49
CA LEU A 114 4.60 12.98 -0.18
C LEU A 114 5.54 11.86 0.26
N SER A 115 6.06 11.96 1.49
CA SER A 115 6.73 10.87 2.19
C SER A 115 5.85 10.37 3.34
N ILE A 116 5.28 9.17 3.20
CA ILE A 116 4.58 8.46 4.27
C ILE A 116 5.60 7.63 5.03
N ARG A 117 5.71 7.85 6.34
CA ARG A 117 6.69 7.19 7.22
C ARG A 117 5.97 6.35 8.28
N ILE A 118 5.95 5.05 8.09
CA ILE A 118 5.37 4.08 9.03
C ILE A 118 6.47 3.71 10.02
N THR A 119 6.38 4.22 11.24
CA THR A 119 7.49 4.21 12.21
C THR A 119 7.34 3.18 13.32
N SER A 120 6.13 2.69 13.59
CA SER A 120 5.88 1.57 14.52
C SER A 120 4.52 0.92 14.27
N GLY A 121 4.37 -0.31 14.78
CA GLY A 121 3.13 -1.06 14.76
C GLY A 121 2.82 -1.72 13.41
N ASN A 122 1.71 -2.46 13.40
CA ASN A 122 1.24 -3.23 12.26
C ASN A 122 0.14 -2.45 11.53
N LEU A 123 0.51 -1.69 10.50
CA LEU A 123 -0.45 -0.90 9.73
C LEU A 123 -1.24 -1.81 8.79
N ALA A 124 -2.53 -1.94 9.03
CA ALA A 124 -3.44 -2.71 8.20
C ALA A 124 -4.00 -1.87 7.04
N VAL A 125 -4.03 -2.48 5.84
CA VAL A 125 -4.84 -2.05 4.70
C VAL A 125 -5.95 -3.09 4.55
N ASP A 126 -7.12 -2.75 5.09
CA ASP A 126 -8.33 -3.57 5.21
C ASP A 126 -9.53 -2.96 4.47
N SER A 127 -9.28 -1.91 3.70
CA SER A 127 -10.21 -1.23 2.81
C SER A 127 -9.46 -0.74 1.57
N ASP A 128 -10.18 -0.54 0.47
CA ASP A 128 -9.57 0.07 -0.72
C ASP A 128 -9.29 1.54 -0.45
N LEU A 129 -8.05 1.95 -0.73
CA LEU A 129 -7.57 3.30 -0.49
C LEU A 129 -7.06 3.89 -1.81
N GLN A 130 -7.25 5.19 -1.97
CA GLN A 130 -6.78 5.92 -3.13
C GLN A 130 -5.96 7.13 -2.68
N ILE A 131 -4.79 7.31 -3.30
CA ILE A 131 -3.92 8.44 -3.07
C ILE A 131 -3.51 9.07 -4.40
N ILE A 132 -3.59 10.39 -4.48
CA ILE A 132 -3.26 11.20 -5.65
C ILE A 132 -2.14 12.15 -5.27
N VAL A 133 -0.91 11.83 -5.69
CA VAL A 133 0.30 12.62 -5.46
C VAL A 133 1.31 12.33 -6.57
N PRO A 134 1.85 13.33 -7.30
CA PRO A 134 2.82 13.10 -8.37
C PRO A 134 4.07 12.30 -7.97
N GLU A 135 4.65 12.58 -6.79
CA GLU A 135 5.77 11.81 -6.23
C GLU A 135 5.41 11.22 -4.86
N LEU A 136 5.34 9.89 -4.77
CA LEU A 136 5.02 9.19 -3.54
C LEU A 136 6.18 8.35 -3.04
N THR A 137 6.55 8.53 -1.77
CA THR A 137 7.46 7.65 -1.04
C THR A 137 6.75 7.02 0.15
N ILE A 138 6.74 5.69 0.23
CA ILE A 138 6.27 4.94 1.39
C ILE A 138 7.48 4.30 2.05
N MET A 139 7.78 4.70 3.29
CA MET A 139 8.87 4.16 4.09
C MET A 139 8.30 3.35 5.26
N ILE A 140 8.64 2.07 5.33
CA ILE A 140 8.33 1.18 6.45
C ILE A 140 9.60 1.02 7.27
N TYR A 141 9.67 1.62 8.45
CA TYR A 141 10.86 1.56 9.30
C TYR A 141 10.98 0.21 10.01
N ALA A 142 12.19 -0.11 10.47
CA ALA A 142 12.43 -1.28 11.32
C ALA A 142 11.50 -1.27 12.55
N GLY A 143 10.91 -2.42 12.87
CA GLY A 143 9.91 -2.56 13.95
C GLY A 143 8.47 -2.17 13.56
N ALA A 144 8.23 -1.76 12.31
CA ALA A 144 6.89 -1.54 11.78
C ALA A 144 6.55 -2.53 10.65
N SER A 145 5.26 -2.66 10.35
CA SER A 145 4.81 -3.40 9.16
C SER A 145 3.69 -2.69 8.40
N LEU A 146 3.63 -2.94 7.10
CA LEU A 146 2.49 -2.63 6.24
C LEU A 146 1.87 -3.94 5.75
N ASN A 147 0.62 -4.20 6.13
CA ASN A 147 -0.07 -5.46 5.88
C ASN A 147 -1.28 -5.24 5.00
N PHE A 148 -1.28 -5.81 3.81
CA PHE A 148 -2.41 -5.84 2.90
C PHE A 148 -3.26 -7.08 3.17
N PHE A 149 -4.51 -6.86 3.58
CA PHE A 149 -5.44 -7.92 3.92
C PHE A 149 -6.20 -8.41 2.68
N LYS A 150 -6.60 -9.68 2.73
CA LYS A 150 -7.40 -10.28 1.67
C LYS A 150 -8.84 -9.74 1.68
N LYS A 151 -9.42 -9.65 0.49
CA LYS A 151 -10.86 -9.53 0.25
C LYS A 151 -11.45 -10.91 0.05
N SER A 152 -12.45 -11.24 0.87
CA SER A 152 -13.13 -12.53 0.87
C SER A 152 -13.94 -12.81 -0.41
N ALA A 153 -14.25 -11.79 -1.20
CA ALA A 153 -14.93 -11.93 -2.49
C ALA A 153 -14.55 -10.80 -3.44
N VAL A 154 -14.04 -11.16 -4.61
CA VAL A 154 -13.95 -10.31 -5.80
C VAL A 154 -15.12 -10.65 -6.69
N LYS A 155 -15.81 -9.62 -7.16
CA LYS A 155 -16.91 -9.78 -8.10
C LYS A 155 -16.53 -9.28 -9.48
N ASP A 156 -16.99 -9.96 -10.52
CA ASP A 156 -16.87 -9.46 -11.89
C ASP A 156 -17.91 -8.37 -12.19
N ASP A 157 -17.90 -7.86 -13.43
CA ASP A 157 -18.84 -6.85 -13.90
C ASP A 157 -20.31 -7.34 -13.91
N ALA A 158 -20.52 -8.66 -13.84
CA ALA A 158 -21.83 -9.30 -13.69
C ALA A 158 -22.19 -9.53 -12.20
N ASN A 159 -21.41 -9.00 -11.26
CA ASN A 159 -21.58 -9.12 -9.81
C ASN A 159 -21.51 -10.58 -9.29
N VAL A 160 -20.87 -11.48 -10.05
CA VAL A 160 -20.63 -12.87 -9.67
C VAL A 160 -19.33 -12.96 -8.89
N THR A 161 -19.30 -13.70 -7.77
CA THR A 161 -18.05 -13.95 -7.05
C THR A 161 -17.14 -14.82 -7.90
N VAL A 162 -16.00 -14.26 -8.27
CA VAL A 162 -15.07 -14.87 -9.20
C VAL A 162 -13.74 -15.29 -8.54
N GLY A 163 -13.50 -14.89 -7.29
CA GLY A 163 -12.33 -15.33 -6.51
C GLY A 163 -12.11 -14.50 -5.25
N GLU A 164 -10.91 -14.65 -4.67
CA GLU A 164 -10.39 -13.76 -3.63
C GLU A 164 -9.52 -12.65 -4.25
N GLY A 165 -9.34 -11.55 -3.51
CA GLY A 165 -8.50 -10.42 -3.92
C GLY A 165 -7.80 -9.77 -2.74
N THR A 166 -7.21 -8.60 -2.95
CA THR A 166 -6.51 -7.83 -1.91
C THR A 166 -7.16 -6.45 -1.77
N TYR A 167 -7.24 -5.94 -0.54
CA TYR A 167 -7.51 -4.51 -0.31
C TYR A 167 -6.36 -3.70 -0.89
N CYS A 168 -6.69 -2.79 -1.80
CA CYS A 168 -5.71 -2.20 -2.68
C CYS A 168 -5.42 -0.75 -2.30
N LEU A 169 -4.14 -0.37 -2.30
CA LEU A 169 -3.72 1.02 -2.33
C LEU A 169 -3.52 1.47 -3.78
N LYS A 170 -4.48 2.23 -4.30
CA LYS A 170 -4.42 2.86 -5.63
C LYS A 170 -3.61 4.14 -5.57
N CYS A 171 -2.46 4.14 -6.20
CA CYS A 171 -1.53 5.27 -6.26
C CYS A 171 -1.63 5.93 -7.64
N PHE A 172 -2.23 7.12 -7.69
CA PHE A 172 -2.19 8.03 -8.83
C PHE A 172 -0.94 8.89 -8.68
N THR A 173 0.16 8.42 -9.28
CA THR A 173 1.51 8.95 -9.07
C THR A 173 2.40 8.70 -10.29
N ASP A 174 3.34 9.60 -10.58
CA ASP A 174 4.34 9.41 -11.62
C ASP A 174 5.52 8.58 -11.11
N ASN A 175 5.89 8.77 -9.84
CA ASN A 175 7.03 8.11 -9.22
C ASN A 175 6.66 7.56 -7.85
N LEU A 176 6.63 6.23 -7.73
CA LEU A 176 6.47 5.53 -6.48
C LEU A 176 7.79 4.92 -6.01
N LEU A 177 8.22 5.30 -4.80
CA LEU A 177 9.26 4.59 -4.05
C LEU A 177 8.63 3.89 -2.84
N VAL A 178 8.74 2.57 -2.79
CA VAL A 178 8.46 1.78 -1.58
C VAL A 178 9.78 1.36 -0.97
N ARG A 179 10.08 1.85 0.23
CA ARG A 179 11.25 1.48 1.01
C ARG A 179 10.84 0.65 2.23
N VAL A 180 11.39 -0.55 2.34
CA VAL A 180 11.04 -1.53 3.38
C VAL A 180 12.26 -1.82 4.25
N ASP A 181 12.37 -1.15 5.38
CA ASP A 181 13.35 -1.45 6.44
C ASP A 181 12.72 -2.36 7.52
N GLY A 182 11.38 -2.32 7.66
CA GLY A 182 10.56 -3.23 8.48
C GLY A 182 9.98 -4.40 7.68
N ASN A 183 8.65 -4.57 7.71
CA ASN A 183 7.97 -5.65 6.98
C ASN A 183 6.89 -5.15 6.02
N LEU A 184 6.84 -5.69 4.81
CA LEU A 184 5.75 -5.50 3.85
C LEU A 184 5.10 -6.85 3.56
N ILE A 185 3.83 -7.01 3.89
CA ILE A 185 3.14 -8.29 3.84
C ILE A 185 1.87 -8.18 3.01
N VAL A 186 1.72 -9.05 2.03
CA VAL A 186 0.48 -9.27 1.28
C VAL A 186 -0.06 -10.64 1.65
N GLN A 187 -1.29 -10.71 2.15
CA GLN A 187 -1.89 -11.98 2.57
C GLN A 187 -2.06 -12.97 1.41
N ASN A 188 -2.08 -14.25 1.75
CA ASN A 188 -2.32 -15.34 0.81
C ASN A 188 -3.79 -15.44 0.41
N HIS A 189 -4.01 -15.93 -0.81
CA HIS A 189 -5.30 -16.29 -1.36
C HIS A 189 -5.34 -17.77 -1.76
N ALA A 190 -6.56 -18.32 -1.82
CA ALA A 190 -6.85 -19.65 -2.33
C ALA A 190 -6.70 -19.76 -3.86
N GLY A 191 -6.68 -18.62 -4.57
CA GLY A 191 -6.61 -18.55 -6.03
C GLY A 191 -7.93 -18.11 -6.66
N SER A 192 -7.96 -18.03 -8.00
CA SER A 192 -9.17 -17.77 -8.78
C SER A 192 -9.81 -19.08 -9.22
N SER A 193 -11.13 -19.20 -9.10
CA SER A 193 -11.89 -20.32 -9.66
C SER A 193 -12.95 -19.76 -10.62
N GLY A 194 -13.00 -20.25 -11.86
CA GLY A 194 -14.00 -19.84 -12.85
C GLY A 194 -13.41 -19.55 -14.24
N THR A 195 -14.28 -19.19 -15.18
CA THR A 195 -13.96 -18.91 -16.59
C THR A 195 -13.65 -17.44 -16.88
N GLY A 196 -13.43 -16.61 -15.85
CA GLY A 196 -13.18 -15.18 -16.03
C GLY A 196 -11.80 -14.90 -16.64
N ASN A 197 -11.58 -13.65 -17.07
CA ASN A 197 -10.31 -13.27 -17.69
C ASN A 197 -9.19 -13.17 -16.63
N PRO A 198 -8.10 -13.97 -16.74
CA PRO A 198 -6.94 -14.03 -15.82
C PRO A 198 -6.33 -12.66 -15.46
N PHE A 199 -6.42 -11.70 -16.37
CA PHE A 199 -5.91 -10.35 -16.18
C PHE A 199 -6.67 -9.59 -15.08
N TYR A 200 -8.01 -9.68 -15.06
CA TYR A 200 -8.82 -9.01 -14.02
C TYR A 200 -8.54 -9.59 -12.63
N TYR A 201 -8.35 -10.91 -12.54
CA TYR A 201 -8.00 -11.57 -11.29
C TYR A 201 -6.64 -11.12 -10.76
N THR A 202 -5.64 -11.07 -11.65
CA THR A 202 -4.30 -10.63 -11.29
C THR A 202 -4.31 -9.20 -10.73
N ASN A 203 -5.14 -8.31 -11.30
CA ASN A 203 -5.32 -6.95 -10.81
C ASN A 203 -6.11 -6.89 -9.49
N ALA A 204 -7.15 -7.72 -9.33
CA ALA A 204 -7.91 -7.79 -8.09
C ALA A 204 -7.11 -8.36 -6.90
N GLN A 205 -6.07 -9.15 -7.19
CA GLN A 205 -5.12 -9.69 -6.23
C GLN A 205 -3.94 -8.74 -5.95
N GLY A 206 -3.95 -7.53 -6.51
CA GLY A 206 -2.90 -6.53 -6.37
C GLY A 206 -2.98 -5.70 -5.08
N ALA A 207 -1.92 -5.70 -4.29
CA ALA A 207 -1.82 -4.89 -3.07
C ALA A 207 -1.63 -3.39 -3.36
N ILE A 208 -0.70 -3.05 -4.26
CA ILE A 208 -0.40 -1.67 -4.66
C ILE A 208 -0.65 -1.55 -6.16
N ALA A 209 -1.66 -0.76 -6.52
CA ALA A 209 -2.01 -0.49 -7.90
C ALA A 209 -1.50 0.89 -8.32
N ILE A 210 -0.91 0.96 -9.50
CA ILE A 210 -0.41 2.22 -10.07
C ILE A 210 -1.37 2.68 -11.15
N CYS A 211 -1.94 3.86 -10.94
CA CYS A 211 -2.93 4.47 -11.81
C CYS A 211 -2.30 5.66 -12.52
N MET A 212 -2.57 5.87 -13.81
CA MET A 212 -2.32 7.16 -14.45
C MET A 212 -3.18 8.25 -13.79
N ASP A 213 -2.54 9.38 -13.50
CA ASP A 213 -3.27 10.60 -13.16
C ASP A 213 -4.05 11.09 -14.40
N GLN A 214 -5.26 11.62 -14.21
CA GLN A 214 -6.04 12.22 -15.30
C GLN A 214 -5.33 13.44 -15.90
N GLU A 215 -4.45 14.10 -15.13
CA GLU A 215 -3.60 15.20 -15.63
C GLU A 215 -2.39 14.70 -16.44
N ALA A 216 -1.98 13.44 -16.27
CA ALA A 216 -0.86 12.81 -17.00
C ALA A 216 -1.27 12.24 -18.37
N VAL A 217 -2.54 12.37 -18.78
CA VAL A 217 -3.05 11.90 -20.09
C VAL A 217 -2.34 12.58 -21.27
N PHE A 218 -1.72 13.74 -21.06
CA PHE A 218 -0.97 14.50 -22.07
C PHE A 218 0.55 14.35 -21.93
N GLY A 219 1.09 13.15 -22.15
CA GLY A 219 2.53 12.97 -22.29
C GLY A 219 2.97 11.51 -22.28
N ILE A 220 4.03 11.19 -23.03
CA ILE A 220 4.67 9.86 -23.08
C ILE A 220 5.52 9.65 -21.80
N SER A 221 4.95 9.93 -20.64
CA SER A 221 5.64 9.86 -19.36
C SER A 221 5.51 8.44 -18.80
N TYR A 222 6.64 7.75 -18.66
CA TYR A 222 6.68 6.46 -17.98
C TYR A 222 6.50 6.69 -16.49
N GLN A 223 5.54 6.00 -15.87
CA GLN A 223 5.49 5.92 -14.41
C GLN A 223 6.64 5.04 -13.92
N THR A 224 7.29 5.41 -12.83
CA THR A 224 8.36 4.60 -12.24
C THR A 224 7.96 4.08 -10.87
N ILE A 225 8.28 2.81 -10.64
CA ILE A 225 8.05 2.14 -9.36
C ILE A 225 9.35 1.50 -8.95
N GLN A 226 9.81 1.88 -7.77
CA GLN A 226 10.99 1.31 -7.16
C GLN A 226 10.61 0.65 -5.84
N LEU A 227 10.93 -0.64 -5.72
CA LEU A 227 10.97 -1.33 -4.43
C LEU A 227 12.41 -1.37 -3.95
N THR A 228 12.67 -0.82 -2.77
CA THR A 228 13.95 -0.94 -2.07
C THR A 228 13.69 -1.63 -0.74
N HIS A 229 14.43 -2.69 -0.41
CA HIS A 229 14.20 -3.40 0.85
C HIS A 229 15.49 -3.84 1.55
N TYR A 230 15.52 -3.58 2.86
CA TYR A 230 16.46 -4.08 3.86
C TYR A 230 15.78 -5.03 4.86
N GLY A 231 14.46 -4.92 4.99
CA GLY A 231 13.63 -5.84 5.77
C GLY A 231 12.95 -6.90 4.90
N ALA A 232 11.90 -7.52 5.44
CA ALA A 232 11.21 -8.61 4.78
C ALA A 232 10.02 -8.13 3.92
N VAL A 233 9.96 -8.62 2.69
CA VAL A 233 8.80 -8.49 1.80
C VAL A 233 8.21 -9.89 1.61
N THR A 234 6.96 -10.08 1.97
CA THR A 234 6.26 -11.37 1.86
C THR A 234 5.00 -11.19 1.03
N VAL A 235 4.91 -11.93 -0.07
CA VAL A 235 3.72 -12.00 -0.92
C VAL A 235 3.13 -13.40 -0.81
N GLY A 236 1.94 -13.51 -0.22
CA GLY A 236 1.27 -14.78 -0.02
C GLY A 236 0.85 -15.47 -1.33
N ASN A 237 0.46 -16.75 -1.23
CA ASN A 237 0.05 -17.55 -2.38
C ASN A 237 -1.02 -16.84 -3.23
N ASN A 238 -0.91 -16.93 -4.55
CA ASN A 238 -1.86 -16.33 -5.50
C ASN A 238 -2.16 -14.84 -5.23
N ALA A 239 -1.19 -14.08 -4.72
CA ALA A 239 -1.29 -12.64 -4.53
C ALA A 239 -0.29 -11.90 -5.40
N THR A 240 -0.57 -10.62 -5.66
CA THR A 240 0.26 -9.75 -6.49
C THR A 240 0.67 -8.53 -5.67
N LEU A 241 1.96 -8.20 -5.59
CA LEU A 241 2.39 -7.00 -4.88
C LEU A 241 2.10 -5.73 -5.68
N PHE A 242 2.67 -5.60 -6.88
CA PHE A 242 2.46 -4.45 -7.76
C PHE A 242 1.61 -4.80 -8.98
N THR A 243 0.57 -4.00 -9.22
CA THR A 243 -0.30 -4.18 -10.38
C THR A 243 -0.67 -2.87 -11.06
N TYR A 244 -1.34 -2.94 -12.20
CA TYR A 244 -1.95 -1.78 -12.83
C TYR A 244 -3.26 -1.42 -12.13
N GLY A 245 -3.43 -0.14 -11.88
CA GLY A 245 -4.72 0.42 -11.53
C GLY A 245 -5.56 0.72 -12.77
N THR A 246 -6.88 0.63 -12.63
CA THR A 246 -7.84 1.10 -13.62
C THR A 246 -8.40 2.45 -13.19
N ASN A 247 -8.67 3.32 -14.17
CA ASN A 247 -9.38 4.60 -13.95
C ASN A 247 -10.90 4.45 -14.22
N GLY A 248 -11.49 3.33 -13.78
CA GLY A 248 -12.89 2.96 -14.08
C GLY A 248 -13.06 1.56 -14.67
N THR A 249 -14.20 1.30 -15.32
CA THR A 249 -14.65 -0.05 -15.71
C THR A 249 -13.98 -0.65 -16.93
N ASN A 250 -13.28 0.11 -17.80
CA ASN A 250 -12.70 -0.47 -19.03
C ASN A 250 -11.41 0.20 -19.55
N GLY A 251 -10.65 0.91 -18.71
CA GLY A 251 -9.45 1.64 -19.14
C GLY A 251 -8.15 1.04 -18.61
N TYR A 252 -7.30 0.54 -19.52
CA TYR A 252 -5.91 0.14 -19.28
C TYR A 252 -5.09 1.35 -18.83
N GLY A 253 -5.01 1.56 -17.52
CA GLY A 253 -4.58 2.83 -16.95
C GLY A 253 -3.08 2.97 -16.68
N SER A 254 -2.21 2.01 -17.00
CA SER A 254 -0.77 2.13 -16.68
C SER A 254 0.15 1.20 -17.49
N GLU A 255 -0.13 0.97 -18.79
CA GLU A 255 0.72 0.07 -19.61
C GLU A 255 2.20 0.50 -19.73
N LEU A 256 2.53 1.72 -19.27
CA LEU A 256 3.87 2.31 -19.31
C LEU A 256 4.53 2.43 -17.92
N ALA A 257 4.07 1.70 -16.90
CA ALA A 257 4.76 1.66 -15.62
C ALA A 257 6.01 0.75 -15.65
N ARG A 258 7.17 1.32 -15.27
CA ARG A 258 8.47 0.65 -15.14
C ARG A 258 8.72 0.25 -13.70
N TYR A 259 8.82 -1.06 -13.48
CA TYR A 259 9.20 -1.62 -12.20
C TYR A 259 10.69 -1.92 -12.12
N LYS A 260 11.29 -1.55 -10.98
CA LYS A 260 12.66 -1.92 -10.61
C LYS A 260 12.70 -2.30 -9.13
N ARG A 261 13.26 -3.47 -8.83
CA ARG A 261 13.71 -3.81 -7.47
C ARG A 261 15.18 -3.39 -7.28
N VAL A 262 15.49 -2.80 -6.15
CA VAL A 262 16.86 -2.52 -5.68
C VAL A 262 17.09 -3.30 -4.39
N TYR A 263 17.95 -4.32 -4.46
CA TYR A 263 18.41 -5.08 -3.30
C TYR A 263 19.65 -4.41 -2.70
N LEU A 264 19.64 -4.12 -1.39
CA LEU A 264 20.73 -3.40 -0.72
C LEU A 264 21.45 -4.24 0.37
N GLY A 265 21.26 -5.57 0.37
CA GLY A 265 21.83 -6.47 1.36
C GLY A 265 21.04 -6.46 2.68
N GLY A 266 20.72 -7.66 3.20
CA GLY A 266 20.08 -7.84 4.52
C GLY A 266 18.56 -8.06 4.52
N GLY A 267 17.86 -7.69 3.44
CA GLY A 267 16.42 -7.95 3.28
C GLY A 267 16.11 -9.33 2.70
N SER A 268 14.85 -9.75 2.79
CA SER A 268 14.34 -10.96 2.14
C SER A 268 13.09 -10.68 1.31
N LEU A 269 12.94 -11.40 0.19
CA LEU A 269 11.70 -11.44 -0.58
C LEU A 269 11.19 -12.89 -0.60
N THR A 270 10.01 -13.10 -0.05
CA THR A 270 9.33 -14.40 -0.04
C THR A 270 8.11 -14.33 -0.93
N LEU A 271 8.09 -15.12 -2.01
CA LEU A 271 6.92 -15.30 -2.87
C LEU A 271 6.29 -16.66 -2.58
N GLY A 272 5.00 -16.66 -2.22
CA GLY A 272 4.21 -17.87 -2.11
C GLY A 272 3.96 -18.54 -3.46
N SER A 273 3.30 -19.70 -3.44
CA SER A 273 2.94 -20.43 -4.66
C SER A 273 2.07 -19.57 -5.58
N ASN A 274 2.43 -19.48 -6.86
CA ASN A 274 1.80 -18.63 -7.88
C ASN A 274 1.74 -17.13 -7.50
N ALA A 275 2.46 -16.70 -6.47
CA ALA A 275 2.52 -15.31 -6.11
C ALA A 275 3.34 -14.53 -7.14
N THR A 276 2.99 -13.26 -7.30
CA THR A 276 3.71 -12.38 -8.20
C THR A 276 4.16 -11.11 -7.50
N GLU A 277 5.40 -10.73 -7.74
CA GLU A 277 5.91 -9.46 -7.25
C GLU A 277 5.37 -8.29 -8.07
N SER A 278 5.34 -8.43 -9.40
CA SER A 278 4.80 -7.42 -10.29
C SER A 278 4.09 -8.04 -11.49
N ALA A 279 2.96 -7.45 -11.87
CA ALA A 279 2.26 -7.74 -13.11
C ALA A 279 2.58 -6.72 -14.23
N LEU A 280 3.54 -5.81 -14.00
CA LEU A 280 3.79 -4.65 -14.87
C LEU A 280 4.60 -5.00 -16.13
N LYS A 281 4.29 -4.36 -17.26
CA LYS A 281 4.69 -4.75 -18.63
C LYS A 281 6.18 -4.53 -18.86
N THR A 282 6.74 -3.58 -18.12
CA THR A 282 8.16 -3.25 -18.16
C THR A 282 8.85 -3.60 -16.85
N ASP A 283 8.33 -4.60 -16.14
CA ASP A 283 9.08 -5.28 -15.09
C ASP A 283 10.36 -5.87 -15.69
N LYS A 284 11.51 -5.33 -15.30
CA LYS A 284 12.81 -5.80 -15.79
C LYS A 284 13.16 -7.22 -15.31
N LEU A 285 12.37 -7.79 -14.40
CA LEU A 285 12.50 -9.15 -13.90
C LEU A 285 11.55 -10.13 -14.60
N ARG A 286 10.60 -9.65 -15.42
CA ARG A 286 9.60 -10.49 -16.10
C ARG A 286 9.47 -10.15 -17.57
N GLU A 287 9.55 -11.20 -18.39
CA GLU A 287 9.40 -11.07 -19.82
C GLU A 287 8.30 -12.01 -20.31
N THR A 288 7.30 -11.45 -20.99
CA THR A 288 6.23 -12.23 -21.64
C THR A 288 6.53 -12.34 -23.12
N LEU A 289 6.56 -13.57 -23.62
CA LEU A 289 6.76 -13.87 -25.04
C LEU A 289 5.49 -14.53 -25.57
N VAL A 290 5.03 -14.06 -26.73
CA VAL A 290 3.90 -14.66 -27.45
C VAL A 290 4.45 -15.32 -28.71
N PHE A 291 4.08 -16.58 -28.91
CA PHE A 291 4.42 -17.33 -30.10
C PHE A 291 3.16 -17.71 -30.87
N GLU A 292 3.14 -17.43 -32.16
CA GLU A 292 2.08 -17.87 -33.06
C GLU A 292 2.39 -19.24 -33.67
N GLY A 293 1.34 -20.06 -33.76
CA GLY A 293 1.31 -21.29 -34.54
C GLY A 293 1.38 -21.01 -36.04
N SER A 294 1.91 -21.97 -36.80
CA SER A 294 2.11 -21.87 -38.25
C SER A 294 1.59 -23.08 -39.04
N GLY A 295 0.93 -24.02 -38.37
CA GLY A 295 0.52 -25.32 -38.91
C GLY A 295 1.64 -26.37 -38.92
N VAL A 296 2.89 -25.96 -38.67
CA VAL A 296 4.06 -26.84 -38.56
C VAL A 296 4.75 -26.72 -37.20
N SER A 297 5.53 -27.74 -36.83
CA SER A 297 6.29 -27.74 -35.58
C SER A 297 7.36 -26.66 -35.59
N LYS A 298 7.37 -25.82 -34.55
CA LYS A 298 8.30 -24.71 -34.37
C LYS A 298 9.11 -24.94 -33.11
N SER A 299 10.43 -24.81 -33.21
CA SER A 299 11.36 -24.85 -32.08
C SER A 299 11.97 -23.48 -31.85
N VAL A 300 11.88 -22.98 -30.62
CA VAL A 300 12.46 -21.70 -30.21
C VAL A 300 13.43 -21.96 -29.06
N ASN A 301 14.66 -21.49 -29.21
CA ASN A 301 15.65 -21.51 -28.13
C ASN A 301 15.53 -20.22 -27.33
N ILE A 302 15.10 -20.35 -26.07
CA ILE A 302 15.00 -19.23 -25.13
C ILE A 302 16.29 -19.20 -24.32
N ARG A 303 17.15 -18.24 -24.65
CA ARG A 303 18.43 -18.00 -23.96
C ARG A 303 18.42 -16.61 -23.32
N ARG A 304 18.80 -16.54 -22.05
CA ARG A 304 18.99 -15.30 -21.30
C ARG A 304 20.35 -15.30 -20.62
N SER A 305 20.89 -14.12 -20.33
CA SER A 305 22.16 -13.97 -19.61
C SER A 305 22.06 -14.28 -18.11
N TYR A 306 20.84 -14.49 -17.60
CA TYR A 306 20.51 -14.79 -16.21
C TYR A 306 19.69 -16.09 -16.12
N ALA A 307 19.67 -16.72 -14.94
CA ALA A 307 18.81 -17.87 -14.67
C ALA A 307 17.36 -17.42 -14.52
N PHE A 308 16.40 -18.19 -15.01
CA PHE A 308 14.99 -17.80 -15.04
C PHE A 308 14.04 -18.97 -14.84
N ALA A 309 12.87 -18.70 -14.26
CA ALA A 309 11.75 -19.62 -14.21
C ALA A 309 10.94 -19.51 -15.50
N PHE A 310 10.55 -20.65 -16.06
CA PHE A 310 9.74 -20.73 -17.27
C PHE A 310 8.32 -21.20 -16.95
N GLU A 311 7.34 -20.46 -17.43
CA GLU A 311 5.91 -20.75 -17.24
C GLU A 311 5.16 -20.58 -18.56
N ILE A 312 4.28 -21.52 -18.90
CA ILE A 312 3.29 -21.34 -19.96
C ILE A 312 2.05 -20.72 -19.32
N VAL A 313 1.75 -19.48 -19.68
CA VAL A 313 0.67 -18.69 -19.06
C VAL A 313 -0.64 -18.86 -19.80
N TYR A 314 -0.58 -19.09 -21.12
CA TYR A 314 -1.75 -19.29 -21.95
C TYR A 314 -1.41 -20.13 -23.17
N ASN A 315 -2.33 -21.04 -23.54
CA ASN A 315 -2.19 -21.91 -24.70
C ASN A 315 -3.53 -22.03 -25.43
N ASP A 316 -3.68 -21.35 -26.57
CA ASP A 316 -4.87 -21.38 -27.41
C ASP A 316 -4.85 -22.59 -28.38
N GLY A 317 -4.68 -23.80 -27.87
CA GLY A 317 -4.72 -25.02 -28.69
C GLY A 317 -3.44 -25.32 -29.50
N CYS A 318 -2.28 -24.84 -29.05
CA CYS A 318 -0.98 -25.33 -29.49
C CYS A 318 -0.63 -26.65 -28.77
N THR A 319 -0.12 -27.63 -29.50
CA THR A 319 0.44 -28.87 -28.95
C THR A 319 1.91 -28.65 -28.61
N ILE A 320 2.28 -28.82 -27.35
CA ILE A 320 3.67 -28.70 -26.88
C ILE A 320 4.33 -30.08 -26.93
N SER A 321 5.49 -30.17 -27.60
CA SER A 321 6.26 -31.41 -27.73
C SER A 321 7.57 -31.38 -26.94
N VAL A 322 8.12 -30.19 -26.70
CA VAL A 322 9.27 -29.98 -25.81
C VAL A 322 9.03 -28.71 -25.01
N GLN A 323 9.23 -28.78 -23.69
CA GLN A 323 9.09 -27.64 -22.80
C GLN A 323 10.40 -27.43 -22.02
N PRO A 324 10.85 -26.17 -21.86
CA PRO A 324 11.89 -25.83 -20.89
C PRO A 324 11.57 -26.33 -19.47
N ALA A 325 12.61 -26.62 -18.70
CA ALA A 325 12.46 -26.92 -17.29
C ALA A 325 11.85 -25.72 -16.54
N ALA A 326 11.11 -25.97 -15.45
CA ALA A 326 10.52 -24.91 -14.63
C ALA A 326 11.58 -23.92 -14.13
N ASN A 327 12.82 -24.37 -13.92
CA ASN A 327 13.98 -23.54 -13.63
C ASN A 327 15.04 -23.72 -14.72
N CYS A 328 15.34 -22.65 -15.44
CA CYS A 328 16.25 -22.59 -16.57
C CYS A 328 17.58 -21.96 -16.17
N SER A 329 18.68 -22.54 -16.66
CA SER A 329 20.03 -22.06 -16.37
C SER A 329 20.40 -20.82 -17.19
N ALA A 330 21.20 -19.92 -16.60
CA ALA A 330 21.75 -18.77 -17.29
C ALA A 330 22.62 -19.21 -18.49
N ASN A 331 22.57 -18.44 -19.58
CA ASN A 331 23.36 -18.63 -20.79
C ASN A 331 23.20 -19.97 -21.52
N ALA A 332 22.23 -20.81 -21.12
CA ALA A 332 21.88 -22.06 -21.79
C ALA A 332 20.73 -21.86 -22.79
N ASN A 333 20.67 -22.72 -23.80
CA ASN A 333 19.50 -22.81 -24.67
C ASN A 333 18.41 -23.61 -23.95
N ASN A 334 17.28 -22.98 -23.68
CA ASN A 334 16.11 -23.66 -23.12
C ASN A 334 15.07 -23.77 -24.24
N THR A 335 14.95 -24.96 -24.82
CA THR A 335 14.16 -25.17 -26.05
C THR A 335 12.69 -25.37 -25.73
N LEU A 336 11.85 -24.61 -26.43
CA LEU A 336 10.40 -24.79 -26.50
C LEU A 336 10.03 -25.25 -27.90
N THR A 337 9.42 -26.42 -28.03
CA THR A 337 8.90 -26.94 -29.30
C THR A 337 7.40 -27.13 -29.21
N PHE A 338 6.69 -26.56 -30.18
CA PHE A 338 5.23 -26.60 -30.23
C PHE A 338 4.71 -26.56 -31.67
N THR A 339 3.50 -27.06 -31.87
CA THR A 339 2.76 -27.01 -33.14
C THR A 339 1.39 -26.41 -32.87
N GLY A 340 1.00 -25.38 -33.61
CA GLY A 340 -0.35 -24.81 -33.57
C GLY A 340 -0.73 -24.32 -34.97
N THR A 341 -2.00 -24.32 -35.33
CA THR A 341 -2.46 -23.74 -36.60
C THR A 341 -2.28 -22.22 -36.60
N ALA A 342 -2.26 -21.60 -37.79
CA ALA A 342 -2.19 -20.14 -37.90
C ALA A 342 -3.35 -19.48 -37.13
N GLY A 343 -3.03 -18.42 -36.36
CA GLY A 343 -3.97 -17.72 -35.49
C GLY A 343 -4.07 -18.30 -34.07
N LYS A 344 -3.49 -19.47 -33.79
CA LYS A 344 -3.35 -19.97 -32.42
C LYS A 344 -2.08 -19.45 -31.76
N THR A 345 -2.15 -19.14 -30.48
CA THR A 345 -1.05 -18.53 -29.73
C THR A 345 -0.65 -19.35 -28.51
N LEU A 346 0.63 -19.29 -28.19
CA LEU A 346 1.23 -19.79 -26.97
C LEU A 346 1.93 -18.61 -26.28
N THR A 347 1.48 -18.24 -25.09
CA THR A 347 2.07 -17.17 -24.29
C THR A 347 2.86 -17.78 -23.15
N VAL A 348 4.13 -17.41 -23.06
CA VAL A 348 5.04 -17.86 -21.99
C VAL A 348 5.55 -16.67 -21.20
N ARG A 349 5.88 -16.91 -19.93
CA ARG A 349 6.47 -15.95 -19.02
C ARG A 349 7.82 -16.45 -18.54
N LEU A 350 8.82 -15.58 -18.62
CA LEU A 350 10.13 -15.76 -18.04
C LEU A 350 10.21 -14.89 -16.81
N THR A 351 10.51 -15.46 -15.65
CA THR A 351 10.74 -14.69 -14.42
C THR A 351 12.18 -14.87 -14.00
N SER A 352 12.92 -13.79 -13.84
CA SER A 352 14.32 -13.86 -13.41
C SER A 352 14.42 -14.59 -12.07
N SER A 353 15.13 -15.70 -12.02
CA SER A 353 15.35 -16.53 -10.82
C SER A 353 16.43 -15.94 -9.94
N ILE A 354 16.62 -14.62 -9.97
CA ILE A 354 17.67 -13.95 -9.22
C ILE A 354 17.50 -14.27 -7.73
N THR A 355 18.26 -15.27 -7.29
CA THR A 355 18.83 -15.32 -5.96
C THR A 355 20.04 -14.40 -6.07
N LEU A 356 19.85 -13.12 -5.72
CA LEU A 356 20.94 -12.17 -5.50
C LEU A 356 21.27 -12.22 -4.02
#